data_AF-A0A9E5ENA3-F1
#
_entry.id   AF-A0A9E5ENA3-F1
#
_cell.length_a   1.000
_cell.length_b   1.000
_cell.length_c   1.000
_cell.angle_alpha   90.00
_cell.angle_beta   90.00
_cell.angle_gamma   90.00
#
_symmetry.space_group_name_H-M   'P 1'
#
loop_
_entity.id
_entity.type
_entity.pdbx_description
1 polymer ?
#
loop_
_entity_poly.entity_id
_entity_poly.type
_entity_poly.pdbx_seq_one_letter_code
_entity_poly.pdbx_strand_id
1 'polypeptide(L)' 'MTHKCKECSGKTASKSKPVWEKPRPKGLGKPKALSPAKKASAKAAAKAAGRPYPNLVDNMRAARTKGAKGAK' A
#
# COMPACT_ATOMS: atom_id res chain seq x y z
N MET A 1 18.83 41.09 34.08
CA MET A 1 17.70 40.52 33.33
C MET A 1 18.16 39.23 32.67
N THR A 2 18.01 38.12 33.37
CA THR A 2 18.29 36.76 32.89
C THR A 2 17.26 36.38 31.82
N HIS A 3 17.68 36.25 30.56
CA HIS A 3 16.92 35.46 29.61
C HIS A 3 17.78 34.33 29.07
N LYS A 4 17.70 33.23 29.82
CA LYS A 4 17.97 31.86 29.39
C LYS A 4 17.16 31.62 28.12
N CYS A 5 17.81 31.68 26.96
CA CYS A 5 17.15 31.26 25.72
C CYS A 5 16.93 29.74 25.81
N LYS A 6 15.65 29.40 25.82
CA LYS A 6 15.08 28.08 26.07
C LYS A 6 15.34 27.21 24.84
N GLU A 7 16.11 26.15 25.03
CA GLU A 7 16.13 24.89 24.28
C GLU A 7 15.18 24.85 23.06
N CYS A 8 15.67 25.21 21.87
CA CYS A 8 15.04 24.78 20.62
C CYS A 8 15.42 23.32 20.41
N SER A 9 14.62 22.42 21.00
CA SER A 9 14.66 20.98 20.76
C SER A 9 14.57 20.70 19.25
N GLY A 10 15.73 20.52 18.63
CA GLY A 10 15.85 20.02 17.28
C GLY A 10 15.46 18.55 17.24
N LYS A 11 14.16 18.26 17.04
CA LYS A 11 13.70 16.93 16.64
C LYS A 11 14.40 16.56 15.34
N THR A 12 15.40 15.69 15.45
CA THR A 12 16.06 15.09 14.30
C THR A 12 15.03 14.23 13.56
N ALA A 13 14.76 14.59 12.30
CA ALA A 13 13.94 13.80 11.40
C ALA A 13 14.66 12.46 11.14
N SER A 14 14.25 11.42 11.87
CA SER A 14 14.71 10.07 11.64
C SER A 14 14.48 9.69 10.18
N LYS A 15 15.56 9.29 9.49
CA LYS A 15 15.57 8.88 8.10
C LYS A 15 14.61 7.69 7.94
N SER A 16 13.36 7.98 7.60
CA SER A 16 12.32 6.95 7.62
C SER A 16 12.63 5.95 6.51
N LYS A 17 12.77 4.67 6.88
CA LYS A 17 12.99 3.58 5.93
C LYS A 17 11.94 3.67 4.81
N PRO A 18 12.29 3.41 3.55
CA PRO A 18 11.29 3.44 2.49
C PRO A 18 10.20 2.39 2.74
N VAL A 19 9.03 2.56 2.15
CA VAL A 19 7.84 1.75 2.50
C VAL A 19 8.06 0.24 2.29
N TRP A 20 8.95 -0.15 1.38
CA TRP A 20 9.30 -1.55 1.12
C TRP A 20 10.19 -2.18 2.19
N GLU A 21 10.89 -1.39 3.00
CA GLU A 21 11.70 -1.83 4.15
C GLU A 21 10.92 -1.80 5.47
N LYS A 22 9.68 -1.29 5.44
CA LYS A 22 8.82 -1.19 6.62
C LYS A 22 7.98 -2.46 6.76
N PRO A 23 8.00 -3.12 7.92
CA PRO A 23 7.09 -4.23 8.18
C PRO A 23 5.64 -3.72 8.19
N ARG A 24 4.71 -4.59 7.77
CA ARG A 24 3.27 -4.30 7.87
C ARG A 24 2.90 -4.01 9.33
N PRO A 25 2.22 -2.89 9.65
CA PRO A 25 1.75 -2.60 11.00
C PRO A 25 0.94 -3.75 11.60
N LYS A 26 1.29 -4.17 12.82
CA LYS A 26 0.68 -5.34 13.49
C LYS A 26 -0.81 -5.16 13.84
N GLY A 27 -1.28 -3.91 13.94
CA GLY A 27 -2.68 -3.60 14.21
C GLY A 27 -3.59 -3.66 12.99
N LEU A 28 -3.04 -3.82 11.78
CA LEU A 28 -3.85 -4.06 10.58
C LEU A 28 -4.28 -5.52 10.60
N GLY A 29 -5.60 -5.76 10.66
CA GLY A 29 -6.18 -7.11 10.63
C GLY A 29 -5.71 -7.96 9.44
N LYS A 30 -6.24 -9.19 9.36
CA LYS A 30 -5.78 -10.21 8.39
C LYS A 30 -5.68 -9.62 6.96
N PRO A 31 -4.56 -9.81 6.26
CA PRO A 31 -4.43 -9.41 4.86
C PRO A 31 -5.56 -10.00 4.03
N LYS A 32 -6.28 -9.15 3.29
CA LYS A 32 -7.32 -9.61 2.38
C LYS A 32 -6.68 -9.97 1.04
N ALA A 33 -6.64 -11.26 0.74
CA ALA A 33 -6.19 -11.73 -0.56
C ALA A 33 -7.19 -11.32 -1.67
N LEU A 34 -6.67 -11.16 -2.89
CA LEU A 34 -7.51 -11.03 -4.08
C LEU A 34 -8.24 -12.35 -4.34
N SER A 35 -9.55 -12.27 -4.60
CA SER A 35 -10.30 -13.42 -5.09
C SER A 35 -9.80 -13.86 -6.47
N PRO A 36 -10.04 -15.12 -6.88
CA PRO A 36 -9.64 -15.59 -8.22
C PRO A 36 -10.14 -14.70 -9.36
N ALA A 37 -11.40 -14.24 -9.27
CA ALA A 37 -11.99 -13.31 -10.24
C ALA A 37 -11.23 -11.97 -10.32
N LYS A 38 -10.78 -11.43 -9.18
CA LYS A 38 -9.96 -10.21 -9.15
C LYS A 38 -8.58 -10.42 -9.77
N LYS A 39 -7.96 -11.58 -9.55
CA LYS A 39 -6.68 -11.93 -10.19
C LYS A 39 -6.84 -12.03 -11.71
N ALA A 40 -7.91 -12.63 -12.21
CA ALA A 40 -8.21 -12.71 -13.64
C ALA A 40 -8.39 -11.31 -14.25
N SER A 41 -9.16 -10.43 -13.58
CA SER A 41 -9.34 -9.03 -14.00
C SER A 41 -8.01 -8.26 -14.03
N ALA A 42 -7.14 -8.43 -13.04
CA ALA A 42 -5.82 -7.81 -13.01
C ALA A 42 -4.92 -8.31 -14.16
N LYS A 43 -4.93 -9.62 -14.45
CA LYS A 43 -4.16 -10.22 -15.55
C LYS A 43 -4.63 -9.70 -16.91
N ALA A 44 -5.94 -9.57 -17.11
CA ALA A 44 -6.51 -9.02 -18.34
C ALA A 44 -6.12 -7.54 -18.53
N ALA A 45 -6.17 -6.74 -17.46
CA ALA A 45 -5.74 -5.34 -17.49
C ALA A 45 -4.25 -5.20 -17.83
N ALA A 46 -3.39 -6.01 -17.21
CA ALA A 46 -1.96 -6.01 -17.49
C ALA A 46 -1.68 -6.35 -18.95
N LYS A 47 -2.33 -7.39 -19.49
CA LYS A 47 -2.20 -7.80 -20.90
C LYS A 47 -2.68 -6.70 -21.85
N ALA A 48 -3.82 -6.07 -21.58
CA ALA A 48 -4.34 -4.98 -22.42
C ALA A 48 -3.42 -3.76 -22.43
N ALA A 49 -2.73 -3.50 -21.32
CA ALA A 49 -1.76 -2.41 -21.20
C ALA A 49 -0.33 -2.80 -21.64
N GLY A 50 -0.09 -4.05 -22.08
CA GLY A 50 1.24 -4.54 -22.44
C GLY A 50 2.22 -4.64 -21.27
N ARG A 51 1.73 -4.71 -20.02
CA ARG A 51 2.54 -4.73 -18.81
C ARG A 51 2.76 -6.17 -18.34
N PRO A 52 3.94 -6.52 -17.83
CA PRO A 52 4.15 -7.83 -17.24
C PRO A 52 3.26 -8.03 -16.02
N TYR A 53 2.82 -9.27 -15.81
CA TYR A 53 2.08 -9.71 -14.64
C TYR A 53 2.89 -10.80 -13.93
N PRO A 54 2.97 -10.82 -12.57
CA PRO A 54 2.23 -10.00 -11.61
C PRO A 54 2.78 -8.58 -11.43
N ASN A 55 1.90 -7.59 -11.23
CA ASN A 55 2.31 -6.20 -10.94
C ASN A 55 1.43 -5.53 -9.88
N LEU A 56 1.96 -4.49 -9.22
CA LEU A 56 1.27 -3.79 -8.13
C LEU A 56 0.06 -2.97 -8.62
N VAL A 57 0.19 -2.28 -9.74
CA VAL A 57 -0.80 -1.30 -10.19
C VAL A 57 -2.13 -1.97 -10.54
N ASP A 58 -2.09 -3.05 -11.31
CA ASP A 58 -3.27 -3.82 -11.70
C ASP A 58 -3.85 -4.59 -10.52
N ASN A 59 -3.00 -5.10 -9.61
CA ASN A 59 -3.45 -5.74 -8.38
C ASN A 59 -4.16 -4.76 -7.44
N MET A 60 -3.67 -3.52 -7.30
CA MET A 60 -4.32 -2.48 -6.51
C MET A 60 -5.64 -2.03 -7.15
N ARG A 61 -5.67 -1.88 -8.48
CA ARG A 61 -6.92 -1.59 -9.20
C ARG A 61 -7.96 -2.68 -8.93
N ALA A 62 -7.60 -3.95 -9.05
CA ALA A 62 -8.49 -5.08 -8.79
C ALA A 62 -8.87 -5.21 -7.29
N ALA A 63 -8.02 -4.74 -6.37
CA ALA A 63 -8.34 -4.68 -4.95
C ALA A 63 -9.44 -3.64 -4.66
N ARG A 64 -9.37 -2.46 -5.29
CA ARG A 64 -10.30 -1.34 -5.11
C ARG A 64 -11.70 -1.61 -5.63
N THR A 65 -11.84 -2.46 -6.65
CA THR A 65 -13.18 -2.85 -7.11
C THR A 65 -13.88 -3.60 -5.99
N LYS A 66 -15.08 -3.13 -5.62
CA LYS A 66 -16.02 -3.94 -4.85
C LYS A 66 -16.37 -5.08 -5.79
N GLY A 67 -15.66 -6.20 -5.68
CA GLY A 67 -15.90 -7.37 -6.53
C GLY A 67 -17.39 -7.66 -6.50
N ALA A 68 -17.98 -7.94 -7.66
CA ALA A 68 -19.40 -8.21 -7.81
C ALA A 68 -19.89 -9.00 -6.59
N LYS A 69 -20.72 -8.36 -5.77
CA LYS A 69 -21.51 -9.00 -4.73
C LYS A 69 -22.59 -9.84 -5.44
N GLY A 70 -22.20 -10.88 -6.19
CA GLY A 70 -23.15 -11.62 -7.03
C GLY A 70 -22.54 -12.31 -8.23
N ALA A 71 -21.57 -13.19 -8.03
CA ALA A 71 -21.40 -14.35 -8.89
C ALA A 71 -21.28 -15.54 -7.93
N LYS A 72 -22.44 -16.11 -7.65
CA LYS A 72 -22.63 -17.33 -6.89
C LYS A 72 -22.05 -18.50 -7.67
#